data_AF-A0A8S2W3B0-F1
#
_entry.id   AF-A0A8S2W3B0-F1
#
_cell.length_a   1.000
_cell.length_b   1.000
_cell.length_c   1.000
_cell.angle_alpha   90.00
_cell.angle_beta   90.00
_cell.angle_gamma   90.00
#
_symmetry.space_group_name_H-M   'P 1'
#
loop_
_entity.id
_entity.type
_entity.pdbx_description
1 polymer ?
#
loop_
_entity_poly.entity_id
_entity_poly.type
_entity_poly.pdbx_seq_one_letter_code
_entity_poly.pdbx_strand_id
1 'polypeptide(L)' 'MYFDSNPISQIGLIITRKKRSEKISELAGNPRSHVALLEQLKYQECEGEASIQNALEMGLQTL' A
#
# COMPACT_ATOMS: atom_id res chain seq x y z
N MET A 1 -6.36 -9.11 -14.42
CA MET A 1 -5.89 -8.16 -13.39
C MET A 1 -6.30 -8.74 -12.03
N TYR A 2 -5.57 -8.54 -10.91
CA TYR A 2 -5.86 -9.24 -9.63
C TYR A 2 -7.34 -9.18 -9.21
N PHE A 3 -7.96 -8.00 -9.33
CA PHE A 3 -9.37 -7.79 -8.97
C PHE A 3 -10.37 -8.45 -9.92
N ASP A 4 -10.04 -8.69 -11.19
CA ASP A 4 -10.93 -9.40 -12.13
C ASP A 4 -11.06 -10.88 -11.76
N SER A 5 -9.98 -11.46 -11.25
CA SER A 5 -9.94 -12.87 -10.83
C SER A 5 -10.42 -13.07 -9.40
N ASN A 6 -10.45 -12.01 -8.59
CA ASN A 6 -10.75 -12.07 -7.16
C ASN A 6 -11.77 -10.99 -6.77
N PRO A 7 -13.06 -11.14 -7.11
CA PRO A 7 -14.07 -10.08 -7.00
C PRO A 7 -14.43 -9.67 -5.56
N ILE A 8 -14.15 -10.53 -4.58
CA ILE A 8 -14.40 -10.27 -3.15
C ILE A 8 -13.12 -9.96 -2.36
N SER A 9 -11.96 -10.03 -3.00
CA SER A 9 -10.70 -9.73 -2.33
C SER A 9 -10.57 -8.25 -2.03
N GLN A 10 -9.84 -7.96 -0.96
CA GLN A 10 -9.48 -6.61 -0.57
C GLN A 10 -7.96 -6.48 -0.63
N ILE A 11 -7.48 -5.29 -0.95
CA ILE A 11 -6.06 -4.93 -0.94
C ILE A 11 -5.89 -3.71 -0.05
N GLY A 12 -4.79 -3.65 0.69
CA GLY A 12 -4.26 -2.44 1.31
C GLY A 12 -2.85 -2.19 0.79
N LEU A 13 -2.42 -0.93 0.77
CA LEU A 13 -1.12 -0.55 0.25
C LEU A 13 -0.29 0.10 1.35
N ILE A 14 0.92 -0.43 1.57
CA ILE A 14 1.93 0.10 2.48
C ILE A 14 3.19 0.36 1.65
N ILE A 15 3.79 1.53 1.81
CA ILE A 15 5.11 1.87 1.24
C ILE A 15 6.14 1.97 2.35
N THR A 16 7.40 1.83 1.97
CA THR A 16 8.53 2.08 2.84
C THR A 16 9.42 3.17 2.26
N ARG A 17 9.76 4.18 3.06
CA ARG A 17 10.72 5.22 2.70
C ARG A 17 11.30 5.84 3.98
N LYS A 18 12.50 6.44 3.90
CA LYS A 18 13.11 7.14 5.05
C LYS A 18 13.13 6.30 6.35
N LYS A 19 13.40 4.99 6.27
CA LYS A 19 13.40 4.05 7.41
C LYS A 19 12.05 3.91 8.12
N ARG A 20 10.95 4.30 7.46
CA ARG A 20 9.58 4.21 7.97
C ARG A 20 8.67 3.53 6.97
N SER A 21 7.52 3.09 7.47
CA SER A 21 6.44 2.53 6.67
C SER A 21 5.21 3.42 6.80
N GLU A 22 4.51 3.60 5.69
CA GLU A 22 3.33 4.46 5.60
C GLU A 22 2.22 3.66 4.93
N LYS A 23 1.04 3.62 5.55
CA LYS A 23 -0.17 3.06 4.94
C LYS A 23 -0.79 4.13 4.06
N ILE A 24 -0.75 3.91 2.75
CA ILE A 24 -1.32 4.84 1.77
C ILE A 24 -2.71 4.45 1.33
N SER A 25 -3.10 3.17 1.50
CA SER A 25 -4.46 2.73 1.26
C SER A 25 -4.92 1.74 2.32
N GLU A 26 -6.13 1.96 2.83
CA GLU A 26 -6.83 1.03 3.70
C GLU A 26 -7.19 -0.26 2.96
N LEU A 27 -7.52 -1.30 3.72
CA LEU A 27 -8.03 -2.54 3.15
C LEU A 27 -9.38 -2.28 2.46
N ALA A 28 -9.40 -2.35 1.13
CA ALA A 28 -10.58 -2.06 0.32
C ALA A 28 -10.63 -2.90 -0.97
N GLY A 29 -11.83 -3.24 -1.41
CA GLY A 29 -12.07 -3.99 -2.65
C GLY A 29 -12.16 -3.15 -3.93
N ASN A 30 -12.20 -1.82 -3.83
CA ASN A 30 -12.34 -0.95 -5.00
C ASN A 30 -10.97 -0.68 -5.66
N PRO A 31 -10.70 -1.20 -6.88
CA PRO A 31 -9.42 -1.01 -7.55
C PRO A 31 -9.13 0.46 -7.89
N ARG A 32 -10.17 1.24 -8.22
CA ARG A 32 -10.01 2.64 -8.66
C ARG A 32 -9.44 3.53 -7.56
N SER A 33 -9.83 3.28 -6.31
CA SER A 33 -9.32 4.01 -5.16
C SER A 33 -7.82 3.79 -4.98
N HIS A 34 -7.37 2.52 -5.07
CA HIS A 34 -5.95 2.16 -4.99
C HIS A 34 -5.13 2.77 -6.11
N VAL A 35 -5.62 2.71 -7.35
CA VAL A 35 -4.95 3.29 -8.52
C VAL A 35 -4.81 4.80 -8.40
N ALA A 36 -5.85 5.51 -7.94
CA ALA A 36 -5.79 6.95 -7.75
C ALA A 36 -4.71 7.38 -6.74
N LEU A 37 -4.53 6.61 -5.67
CA LEU A 37 -3.48 6.85 -4.67
C LEU A 37 -2.08 6.57 -5.25
N LEU A 38 -1.93 5.52 -6.06
CA LEU A 38 -0.65 5.23 -6.74
C LEU A 38 -0.27 6.33 -7.74
N GLU A 39 -1.23 6.89 -8.48
CA GLU A 39 -0.96 8.01 -9.41
C GLU A 39 -0.45 9.26 -8.66
N GLN A 40 -0.90 9.49 -7.42
CA GLN A 40 -0.38 10.59 -6.59
C GLN A 40 1.07 10.35 -6.15
N LEU A 41 1.46 9.10 -5.96
CA LEU A 41 2.82 8.72 -5.55
C LEU A 41 3.81 8.66 -6.71
N LYS A 42 3.33 8.66 -7.96
CA LYS A 42 4.15 8.52 -9.18
C LYS A 42 5.30 9.52 -9.29
N TYR A 43 5.13 10.72 -8.75
CA TYR A 43 6.11 11.80 -8.80
C TYR A 43 6.92 11.95 -7.51
N GLN A 44 6.67 11.11 -6.50
CA GLN A 44 7.48 11.10 -5.29
C GLN A 44 8.76 10.29 -5.53
N GLU A 45 9.90 10.87 -5.14
CA GLU A 45 11.17 10.16 -5.18
C GLU A 45 11.23 9.09 -4.09
N CYS A 46 11.75 7.92 -4.45
CA CYS A 46 12.07 6.86 -3.51
C CYS A 46 13.38 7.20 -2.80
N GLU A 47 13.29 7.68 -1.57
CA GLU A 47 14.44 8.13 -0.78
C GLU A 47 14.60 7.38 0.55
N GLY A 48 15.85 7.25 0.98
CA GLY A 48 16.23 6.56 2.22
C GLY A 48 16.19 5.04 2.10
N GLU A 49 16.20 4.37 3.26
CA GLU A 49 16.20 2.90 3.36
C GLU A 49 14.78 2.37 3.63
N ALA A 50 14.51 1.15 3.17
CA ALA A 50 13.26 0.44 3.45
C ALA A 50 13.20 -0.03 4.91
N SER A 51 11.98 -0.12 5.47
CA SER A 51 11.75 -0.63 6.83
C SER A 51 10.76 -1.79 6.80
N ILE A 52 11.30 -3.00 6.62
CA ILE A 52 10.49 -4.21 6.46
C ILE A 52 9.74 -4.53 7.75
N GLN A 53 10.41 -4.45 8.91
CA GLN A 53 9.78 -4.75 10.20
C GLN A 53 8.57 -3.84 10.44
N ASN A 54 8.72 -2.52 10.27
CA ASN A 54 7.62 -1.58 10.47
C ASN A 54 6.47 -1.82 9.48
N ALA A 55 6.78 -2.24 8.24
CA ALA A 55 5.74 -2.55 7.26
C ALA A 55 4.94 -3.79 7.66
N LEU A 56 5.62 -4.83 8.15
CA LEU A 56 4.99 -6.05 8.64
C LEU A 56 4.16 -5.80 9.91
N GLU A 57 4.68 -5.03 10.86
CA GLU A 57 3.95 -4.64 12.08
C GLU A 57 2.68 -3.84 11.72
N MET A 58 2.77 -2.91 10.78
CA MET A 58 1.62 -2.15 10.28
C MET A 58 0.60 -3.03 9.56
N GLY A 59 1.07 -4.00 8.77
CA GLY A 59 0.21 -5.01 8.16
C GLY A 59 -0.52 -5.84 9.21
N LEU A 60 0.18 -6.27 10.26
CA LEU A 60 -0.39 -7.05 11.36
C LEU A 60 -1.46 -6.28 12.15
N GLN A 61 -1.28 -4.96 12.32
CA GLN A 61 -2.25 -4.10 13.01
C GLN A 61 -3.49 -3.76 12.17
N THR A 62 -3.40 -3.89 10.85
CA THR A 62 -4.48 -3.55 9.92
C THR A 62 -5.35 -4.77 9.57
N LEU A 63 -4.84 -5.98 9.80
CA LEU A 63 -5.56 -7.26 9.70
C LEU A 63 -6.49 -7.47 10.90
#